data_AF-A0A2G5V9P6-F1
#
_entry.id   AF-A0A2G5V9P6-F1
#
_cell.length_a   1.000
_cell.length_b   1.000
_cell.length_c   1.000
_cell.angle_alpha   90.00
_cell.angle_beta   90.00
_cell.angle_gamma   90.00
#
_symmetry.space_group_name_H-M   'P 1'
#
loop_
_entity.id
_entity.type
_entity.pdbx_description
1 polymer ?
#
loop_
_entity_poly.entity_id
_entity_poly.type
_entity_poly.pdbx_seq_one_letter_code
_entity_poly.pdbx_strand_id
1 'polypeptide(L)'
;MRTSSTNIILLAIAISNLVYMAYHIMDWMKKAYENTKTCVLPDSYAYVLFNWIYNVLQDDARRCDAFMGLAMASIRTCVLKFPVRSRTAASVSFGWKNCLIALLFSSIFSLAYLLAQQIVLVDYTEFEECYEQFPNETFFEVYTTMPSTLAELNGFLYFKLYMVLNAIFSKIIPAVLFPILTILLIVELRKIEESRNRMFSNSNQNK
;
A
#
# COMPACT_ATOMS: atom_id res chain seq x y z
N MET A 1 3.35 -3.93 28.33
CA MET A 1 3.03 -2.96 27.26
C MET A 1 1.52 -2.77 27.22
N ARG A 2 0.98 -1.56 27.37
CA ARG A 2 -0.47 -1.33 27.22
C ARG A 2 -0.82 -1.52 25.74
N THR A 3 -1.62 -2.52 25.42
CA THR A 3 -2.24 -2.66 24.09
C THR A 3 -3.15 -1.45 23.87
N SER A 4 -2.83 -0.63 22.88
CA SER A 4 -3.57 0.57 22.50
C SER A 4 -3.86 0.53 20.99
N SER A 5 -4.87 1.27 20.53
CA SER A 5 -5.19 1.40 19.09
C SER A 5 -3.95 1.66 18.23
N THR A 6 -3.05 2.52 18.72
CA THR A 6 -1.81 2.89 18.02
C THR A 6 -0.90 1.69 17.77
N ASN A 7 -0.78 0.75 18.71
CA ASN A 7 0.09 -0.42 18.56
C ASN A 7 -0.45 -1.40 17.51
N ILE A 8 -1.78 -1.54 17.42
CA ILE A 8 -2.42 -2.40 16.42
C ILE A 8 -2.26 -1.80 15.03
N ILE A 9 -2.44 -0.48 14.91
CA ILE A 9 -2.24 0.22 13.65
C ILE A 9 -0.76 0.15 13.23
N LEU A 10 0.19 0.30 14.16
CA LEU A 10 1.63 0.11 13.90
C LEU A 10 1.94 -1.30 13.40
N LEU A 11 1.34 -2.33 14.00
CA LEU A 11 1.52 -3.71 13.57
C LEU A 11 0.99 -3.92 12.14
N ALA A 12 -0.18 -3.38 11.83
CA ALA A 12 -0.77 -3.48 10.49
C ALA A 12 0.06 -2.76 9.42
N ILE A 13 0.63 -1.59 9.76
CA ILE A 13 1.62 -0.88 8.93
C ILE A 13 2.87 -1.73 8.69
N ALA A 14 3.42 -2.35 9.73
CA ALA A 14 4.60 -3.19 9.60
C ALA A 14 4.36 -4.39 8.68
N ILE A 15 3.20 -5.05 8.81
CA ILE A 15 2.79 -6.15 7.91
C ILE A 15 2.65 -5.66 6.47
N SER A 16 2.00 -4.51 6.26
CA SER A 16 1.81 -3.93 4.92
C SER A 16 3.16 -3.60 4.25
N ASN A 17 4.10 -3.05 5.00
CA ASN A 17 5.45 -2.75 4.51
C ASN A 17 6.25 -4.02 4.18
N LEU A 18 6.13 -5.08 4.98
CA LEU A 18 6.76 -6.36 4.69
C LEU A 18 6.25 -6.95 3.36
N VAL A 19 4.93 -6.94 3.15
CA VAL A 19 4.32 -7.39 1.89
C VAL A 19 4.79 -6.54 0.72
N TYR A 20 4.84 -5.22 0.90
CA TYR A 20 5.29 -4.31 -0.15
C TYR A 20 6.74 -4.53 -0.58
N MET A 21 7.65 -4.68 0.38
CA MET A 21 9.08 -4.87 0.12
C MET A 21 9.40 -6.25 -0.44
N ALA A 22 8.67 -7.28 -0.03
CA ALA A 22 8.90 -8.65 -0.49
C ALA A 22 8.77 -8.78 -2.03
N TYR A 23 7.87 -8.03 -2.67
CA TYR A 23 7.77 -7.98 -4.14
C TYR A 23 9.09 -7.59 -4.80
N HIS A 24 9.63 -6.44 -4.39
CA HIS A 24 10.81 -5.86 -5.00
C HIS A 24 12.03 -6.77 -4.83
N ILE A 25 12.12 -7.47 -3.70
CA ILE A 25 13.17 -8.45 -3.47
C ILE A 25 13.02 -9.64 -4.42
N MET A 26 11.81 -10.21 -4.56
CA MET A 26 11.57 -11.34 -5.46
C MET A 26 11.82 -10.98 -6.93
N ASP A 27 11.34 -9.82 -7.38
CA ASP A 27 11.55 -9.32 -8.74
C ASP A 27 13.05 -9.07 -9.03
N TRP A 28 13.76 -8.46 -8.08
CA TRP A 28 15.20 -8.26 -8.19
C TRP A 28 15.96 -9.59 -8.25
N MET A 29 15.61 -10.56 -7.39
CA MET A 29 16.23 -11.88 -7.40
C MET A 29 16.00 -12.61 -8.72
N LYS A 30 14.78 -12.54 -9.29
CA LYS A 30 14.47 -13.12 -10.60
C LYS A 30 15.35 -12.51 -11.69
N LYS A 31 15.38 -11.18 -11.78
CA LYS A 31 16.21 -10.47 -12.77
C LYS A 31 17.70 -10.78 -12.60
N ALA A 32 18.19 -10.82 -11.36
CA ALA A 32 19.58 -11.19 -11.08
C ALA A 32 19.89 -12.61 -11.55
N TYR A 33 18.97 -13.56 -11.36
CA TYR A 33 19.11 -14.94 -11.82
C TYR A 33 19.03 -15.06 -13.35
N GLU A 34 18.09 -14.38 -13.99
CA GLU A 34 17.93 -14.36 -15.45
C GLU A 34 19.17 -13.79 -16.13
N ASN A 35 19.78 -12.74 -15.58
CA ASN A 35 21.02 -12.16 -16.10
C ASN A 35 22.23 -13.10 -16.06
N THR A 36 22.16 -14.21 -15.31
CA THR A 36 23.22 -15.23 -15.30
C THR A 36 23.06 -16.30 -16.38
N LYS A 37 21.90 -16.36 -17.03
CA LYS A 37 21.59 -17.36 -18.05
C LYS A 37 21.82 -16.80 -19.44
N THR A 38 22.29 -17.68 -20.32
CA THR A 38 22.39 -17.42 -21.77
C THR A 38 21.06 -17.58 -22.49
N CYS A 39 20.12 -18.32 -21.90
CA CYS A 39 18.78 -18.59 -22.41
C CYS A 39 17.74 -18.33 -21.29
N VAL A 40 16.82 -17.41 -21.54
CA VAL A 40 15.72 -17.05 -20.62
C VAL A 40 14.40 -17.46 -21.24
N LEU A 41 13.76 -18.49 -20.68
CA LEU A 41 12.45 -18.94 -21.12
C LEU A 41 11.35 -17.94 -20.68
N PRO A 42 10.25 -17.84 -21.45
CA PRO A 42 9.13 -17.00 -21.06
C PRO A 42 8.48 -17.48 -19.76
N ASP A 43 7.88 -16.53 -19.05
CA ASP A 43 7.18 -16.80 -17.81
C ASP A 43 5.97 -17.70 -18.03
N SER A 44 5.86 -18.76 -17.22
CA SER A 44 4.69 -19.62 -17.23
C SER A 44 3.41 -18.86 -16.84
N TYR A 45 2.26 -19.33 -17.33
CA TYR A 45 0.96 -18.78 -16.93
C TYR A 45 0.78 -18.68 -15.40
N ALA A 46 1.25 -19.69 -14.65
CA ALA A 46 1.18 -19.69 -13.19
C ALA A 46 2.01 -18.56 -12.56
N TYR A 47 3.19 -18.27 -13.12
CA TYR A 47 4.01 -17.14 -12.68
C TYR A 47 3.34 -15.80 -12.99
N VAL A 48 2.80 -15.62 -14.20
CA VAL A 48 2.09 -14.40 -14.58
C VAL A 48 0.86 -14.16 -13.70
N LEU A 49 0.10 -15.22 -13.41
CA LEU A 49 -1.03 -15.17 -12.49
C LEU A 49 -0.59 -14.79 -11.06
N PHE A 50 0.47 -15.42 -10.55
CA PHE A 50 1.01 -15.10 -9.23
C PHE A 50 1.48 -13.64 -9.17
N ASN A 51 2.24 -13.19 -10.17
CA ASN A 51 2.72 -11.81 -10.28
C ASN A 51 1.55 -10.82 -10.33
N TRP A 52 0.48 -11.14 -11.07
CA TRP A 52 -0.72 -10.31 -11.13
C TRP A 52 -1.42 -10.18 -9.78
N ILE A 53 -1.69 -11.30 -9.09
CA ILE A 53 -2.28 -11.31 -7.74
C ILE A 53 -1.39 -10.55 -6.75
N TYR A 54 -0.09 -10.76 -6.83
CA TYR A 54 0.86 -10.11 -5.93
C TYR A 54 0.90 -8.59 -6.16
N ASN A 55 0.88 -8.12 -7.40
CA ASN A 55 0.79 -6.70 -7.73
C ASN A 55 -0.47 -6.06 -7.14
N VAL A 56 -1.60 -6.76 -7.21
CA VAL A 56 -2.86 -6.29 -6.59
C VAL A 56 -2.70 -6.17 -5.07
N LEU A 57 -2.11 -7.19 -4.44
CA LEU A 57 -1.87 -7.19 -2.99
C LEU A 57 -0.88 -6.09 -2.58
N GLN A 58 0.14 -5.84 -3.37
CA GLN A 58 1.13 -4.78 -3.13
C GLN A 58 0.48 -3.40 -3.17
N ASP A 59 -0.34 -3.14 -4.18
CA ASP A 59 -1.07 -1.87 -4.31
C ASP A 59 -2.05 -1.67 -3.15
N ASP A 60 -2.70 -2.75 -2.69
CA ASP A 60 -3.57 -2.76 -1.52
C ASP A 60 -2.81 -2.43 -0.22
N ALA A 61 -1.67 -3.10 -0.01
CA ALA A 61 -0.82 -2.88 1.14
C ALA A 61 -0.31 -1.44 1.21
N ARG A 62 0.09 -0.85 0.07
CA ARG A 62 0.57 0.54 0.01
C ARG A 62 -0.53 1.55 0.36
N ARG A 63 -1.76 1.34 -0.13
CA ARG A 63 -2.90 2.19 0.23
C ARG A 63 -3.24 2.07 1.71
N CYS A 64 -3.30 0.83 2.22
CA CYS A 64 -3.58 0.56 3.63
C CYS A 64 -2.57 1.25 4.54
N ASP A 65 -1.27 1.13 4.24
CA ASP A 65 -0.20 1.78 4.99
C ASP A 65 -0.43 3.31 5.12
N ALA A 66 -0.71 3.98 3.99
CA ALA A 66 -0.96 5.42 3.98
C ALA A 66 -2.18 5.81 4.84
N PHE A 67 -3.32 5.13 4.68
CA PHE A 67 -4.53 5.44 5.44
C PHE A 67 -4.40 5.10 6.94
N MET A 68 -3.70 4.00 7.26
CA MET A 68 -3.39 3.63 8.64
C MET A 68 -2.45 4.65 9.28
N GLY A 69 -1.46 5.14 8.55
CA GLY A 69 -0.58 6.22 8.99
C GLY A 69 -1.34 7.51 9.30
N LEU A 70 -2.25 7.92 8.41
CA LEU A 70 -3.13 9.07 8.64
C LEU A 70 -4.06 8.87 9.84
N ALA A 71 -4.63 7.67 9.99
CA ALA A 71 -5.48 7.34 11.14
C ALA A 71 -4.69 7.42 12.45
N MET A 72 -3.44 6.93 12.47
CA MET A 72 -2.56 7.02 13.64
C MET A 72 -2.23 8.47 13.99
N ALA A 73 -1.85 9.30 13.01
CA ALA A 73 -1.57 10.71 13.23
C ALA A 73 -2.81 11.48 13.75
N SER A 74 -3.98 11.13 13.21
CA SER A 74 -5.26 11.69 13.65
C SER A 74 -5.60 11.29 15.09
N ILE A 75 -5.44 10.01 15.45
CA ILE A 75 -5.65 9.53 16.82
C ILE A 75 -4.73 10.26 17.80
N ARG A 76 -3.43 10.42 17.46
CA ARG A 76 -2.47 11.15 18.31
C ARG A 76 -2.89 12.61 18.52
N THR A 77 -3.33 13.27 17.46
CA THR A 77 -3.81 14.66 17.53
C THR A 77 -5.07 14.77 18.38
N CYS A 78 -6.02 13.85 18.22
CA CYS A 78 -7.25 13.80 19.04
C CYS A 78 -6.97 13.53 20.53
N VAL A 79 -6.01 12.66 20.84
CA VAL A 79 -5.61 12.35 22.23
C VAL A 79 -5.00 13.57 22.91
N LEU A 80 -4.17 14.33 22.21
CA LEU A 80 -3.55 15.55 22.74
C LEU A 80 -4.56 16.70 22.89
N LYS A 81 -5.43 16.87 21.91
CA LYS A 81 -6.40 17.99 21.90
C LYS A 81 -7.60 17.75 22.81
N PHE A 82 -8.08 16.51 22.92
CA PHE A 82 -9.31 16.17 23.66
C PHE A 82 -9.13 14.93 24.55
N PRO A 83 -8.34 15.01 25.64
CA PRO A 83 -7.93 13.86 26.44
C PRO A 83 -9.12 13.03 26.99
N VAL A 84 -10.20 13.68 27.45
CA VAL A 84 -11.38 12.99 28.01
C VAL A 84 -12.20 12.24 26.95
N ARG A 85 -12.40 12.84 25.76
CA ARG A 85 -13.15 12.23 24.65
C ARG A 85 -12.33 11.19 23.90
N SER A 86 -11.00 11.24 24.01
CA SER A 86 -10.08 10.37 23.28
C SER A 86 -9.92 8.96 23.83
N ARG A 87 -10.43 8.66 25.04
CA ARG A 87 -10.31 7.33 25.67
C ARG A 87 -10.88 6.22 24.79
N THR A 88 -11.96 6.49 24.05
CA THR A 88 -12.56 5.57 23.08
C THR A 88 -11.68 5.40 21.83
N ALA A 89 -11.06 6.47 21.34
CA ALA A 89 -10.15 6.44 20.18
C ALA A 89 -8.82 5.73 20.49
N ALA A 90 -8.40 5.72 21.76
CA ALA A 90 -7.22 4.99 22.23
C ALA A 90 -7.48 3.48 22.45
N SER A 91 -8.74 3.03 22.34
CA SER A 91 -9.13 1.63 22.62
C SER A 91 -8.67 0.65 21.53
N VAL A 92 -8.33 -0.56 21.95
CA VAL A 92 -7.90 -1.66 21.06
C VAL A 92 -8.93 -1.96 19.98
N SER A 93 -10.21 -2.05 20.35
CA SER A 93 -11.30 -2.32 19.41
C SER A 93 -11.47 -1.23 18.36
N PHE A 94 -11.17 0.04 18.71
CA PHE A 94 -11.17 1.13 17.73
C PHE A 94 -10.04 0.96 16.71
N GLY A 95 -8.84 0.56 17.16
CA GLY A 95 -7.71 0.27 16.27
C GLY A 95 -8.05 -0.79 15.22
N TRP A 96 -8.57 -1.95 15.66
CA TRP A 96 -8.99 -3.02 14.75
C TRP A 96 -10.05 -2.59 13.75
N LYS A 97 -11.07 -1.83 14.20
CA LYS A 97 -12.11 -1.30 13.31
C LYS A 97 -11.52 -0.37 12.24
N ASN A 98 -10.57 0.50 12.60
CA ASN A 98 -9.90 1.38 11.63
C ASN A 98 -9.10 0.57 10.63
N CYS A 99 -8.32 -0.43 11.07
CA CYS A 99 -7.57 -1.29 10.16
C CYS A 99 -8.50 -2.03 9.19
N LEU A 100 -9.61 -2.58 9.69
CA LEU A 100 -10.60 -3.27 8.87
C LEU A 100 -11.24 -2.33 7.84
N ILE A 101 -11.64 -1.12 8.25
CA ILE A 101 -12.21 -0.13 7.34
C ILE A 101 -11.21 0.28 6.26
N ALA A 102 -9.95 0.51 6.63
CA ALA A 102 -8.90 0.85 5.67
C ALA A 102 -8.68 -0.27 4.65
N LEU A 103 -8.65 -1.53 5.12
CA LEU A 103 -8.50 -2.71 4.28
C LEU A 103 -9.68 -2.87 3.32
N LEU A 104 -10.92 -2.78 3.81
CA LEU A 104 -12.12 -2.88 2.97
C LEU A 104 -12.17 -1.76 1.92
N PHE A 105 -11.85 -0.53 2.32
CA PHE A 105 -11.80 0.61 1.41
C PHE A 105 -10.76 0.40 0.31
N SER A 106 -9.55 -0.04 0.68
CA SER A 106 -8.49 -0.33 -0.27
C SER A 106 -8.84 -1.48 -1.21
N SER A 107 -9.45 -2.55 -0.68
CA SER A 107 -9.84 -3.75 -1.43
C SER A 107 -10.83 -3.44 -2.55
N ILE A 108 -11.67 -2.40 -2.42
CA ILE A 108 -12.57 -1.94 -3.50
C ILE A 108 -11.77 -1.48 -4.72
N PHE A 109 -10.70 -0.70 -4.52
CA PHE A 109 -9.83 -0.25 -5.61
C PHE A 109 -9.02 -1.41 -6.19
N SER A 110 -8.57 -2.32 -5.34
CA SER A 110 -7.85 -3.52 -5.76
C SER A 110 -8.74 -4.45 -6.60
N LEU A 111 -10.02 -4.58 -6.26
CA LEU A 111 -11.01 -5.30 -7.05
C LEU A 111 -11.28 -4.61 -8.40
N ALA A 112 -11.41 -3.28 -8.41
CA ALA A 112 -11.58 -2.52 -9.65
C ALA A 112 -10.39 -2.72 -10.60
N TYR A 113 -9.16 -2.80 -10.05
CA TYR A 113 -7.96 -3.12 -10.83
C TYR A 113 -8.01 -4.53 -11.44
N LEU A 114 -8.41 -5.53 -10.64
CA LEU A 114 -8.57 -6.91 -11.13
C LEU A 114 -9.57 -6.97 -12.28
N LEU A 115 -10.71 -6.28 -12.17
CA LEU A 115 -11.72 -6.24 -13.24
C LEU A 115 -11.22 -5.51 -14.49
N ALA A 116 -10.26 -4.59 -14.33
CA ALA A 116 -9.69 -3.83 -15.44
C ALA A 116 -8.66 -4.61 -16.26
N GLN A 117 -8.22 -5.77 -15.79
CA GLN A 117 -7.14 -6.54 -16.41
C GLN A 117 -7.54 -7.99 -16.67
N GLN A 118 -6.84 -8.61 -17.62
CA GLN A 118 -6.96 -10.01 -17.96
C GLN A 118 -5.61 -10.55 -18.38
N ILE A 119 -5.40 -11.86 -18.21
CA ILE A 119 -4.21 -12.54 -18.74
C ILE A 119 -4.57 -13.05 -20.14
N VAL A 120 -3.74 -12.72 -21.12
CA VAL A 120 -3.89 -13.14 -22.51
C VAL A 120 -2.61 -13.76 -23.02
N LEU A 121 -2.77 -14.72 -23.92
CA LEU A 121 -1.70 -15.24 -24.75
C LEU A 121 -1.43 -14.21 -25.85
N VAL A 122 -0.21 -13.69 -25.91
CA VAL A 122 0.17 -12.65 -26.87
C VAL A 122 0.78 -13.25 -28.11
N ASP A 123 1.68 -14.22 -27.92
CA ASP A 123 2.49 -14.73 -29.01
C ASP A 123 3.01 -16.15 -28.74
N TYR A 124 3.45 -16.79 -29.81
CA TYR A 124 4.27 -17.99 -29.83
C TYR A 124 5.63 -17.61 -30.39
N THR A 125 6.56 -17.20 -29.52
CA THR A 125 7.89 -16.80 -29.97
C THR A 125 8.85 -17.97 -29.89
N GLU A 126 9.61 -18.15 -30.97
CA GLU A 126 10.77 -19.03 -30.99
C GLU A 126 11.94 -18.30 -30.32
N PHE A 127 12.60 -18.97 -29.37
CA PHE A 127 13.70 -18.37 -28.60
C PHE A 127 15.03 -18.89 -29.13
N GLU A 128 15.59 -18.16 -30.09
CA GLU A 128 16.83 -18.50 -30.80
C GLU A 128 18.04 -18.63 -29.86
N GLU A 129 18.04 -17.88 -28.75
CA GLU A 129 19.05 -17.98 -27.68
C GLU A 129 19.03 -19.33 -26.93
N CYS A 130 17.99 -20.15 -27.12
CA CYS A 130 17.76 -21.40 -26.41
C CYS A 130 17.95 -22.67 -27.28
N TYR A 131 18.35 -22.54 -28.54
CA TYR A 131 18.51 -23.67 -29.47
C TYR A 131 19.58 -24.69 -29.07
N GLU A 132 20.55 -24.31 -28.23
CA GLU A 132 21.53 -25.28 -27.71
C GLU A 132 20.91 -26.30 -26.75
N GLN A 133 19.76 -25.97 -26.15
CA GLN A 133 19.13 -26.76 -25.08
C GLN A 133 17.78 -27.38 -25.48
N PHE A 134 17.16 -26.88 -26.54
CA PHE A 134 15.90 -27.37 -27.09
C PHE A 134 16.02 -27.54 -28.61
N PRO A 135 15.32 -28.51 -29.23
CA PRO A 135 15.36 -28.66 -30.68
C PRO A 135 14.87 -27.38 -31.35
N ASN A 136 15.55 -26.97 -32.43
CA ASN A 136 15.08 -25.93 -33.35
C ASN A 136 13.61 -26.24 -33.69
N GLU A 137 12.73 -25.22 -33.72
CA GLU A 137 11.26 -25.31 -33.84
C GLU A 137 10.47 -25.51 -32.53
N THR A 138 11.06 -25.34 -31.34
CA THR A 138 10.28 -25.29 -30.09
C THR A 138 9.65 -23.91 -29.86
N PHE A 139 8.33 -23.84 -30.00
CA PHE A 139 7.54 -22.65 -29.70
C PHE A 139 7.17 -22.60 -28.22
N PHE A 140 7.30 -21.42 -27.62
CA PHE A 140 6.88 -21.17 -26.25
C PHE A 140 5.73 -20.15 -26.20
N GLU A 141 4.75 -20.44 -25.36
CA GLU A 141 3.60 -19.57 -25.12
C GLU A 141 3.98 -18.37 -24.24
N VAL A 142 3.73 -17.15 -24.73
CA VAL A 142 4.01 -15.92 -23.97
C VAL A 142 2.70 -15.33 -23.43
N TYR A 143 2.57 -15.35 -22.11
CA TYR A 143 1.43 -14.78 -21.40
C TYR A 143 1.75 -13.38 -20.86
N THR A 144 0.81 -12.44 -20.98
CA THR A 144 0.93 -11.12 -20.34
C THR A 144 -0.40 -10.62 -19.78
N THR A 145 -0.35 -9.62 -18.91
CA THR A 145 -1.54 -8.91 -18.44
C THR A 145 -1.89 -7.78 -19.42
N MET A 146 -3.08 -7.80 -19.99
CA MET A 146 -3.63 -6.74 -20.85
C MET A 146 -4.92 -6.15 -20.25
N PRO A 147 -5.34 -4.95 -20.69
CA PRO A 147 -6.67 -4.42 -20.36
C PRO A 147 -7.77 -5.43 -20.70
N SER A 148 -8.76 -5.55 -19.81
CA SER A 148 -9.94 -6.37 -20.07
C SER A 148 -10.86 -5.70 -21.11
N THR A 149 -11.80 -6.47 -21.68
CA THR A 149 -12.82 -5.93 -22.60
C THR A 149 -13.64 -4.79 -21.96
N LEU A 150 -13.89 -4.88 -20.64
CA LEU A 150 -14.50 -3.80 -19.86
C LEU A 150 -13.61 -2.55 -19.80
N ALA A 151 -12.30 -2.75 -19.65
CA ALA A 151 -11.34 -1.66 -19.60
C ALA A 151 -11.17 -1.00 -20.97
N GLU A 152 -11.30 -1.72 -22.08
CA GLU A 152 -11.21 -1.18 -23.45
C GLU A 152 -12.45 -0.39 -23.88
N LEU A 153 -13.59 -0.66 -23.25
CA LEU A 153 -14.87 -0.05 -23.59
C LEU A 153 -14.81 1.49 -23.55
N ASN A 154 -15.50 2.12 -24.50
CA ASN A 154 -15.55 3.59 -24.66
C ASN A 154 -14.17 4.27 -24.66
N GLY A 155 -13.18 3.69 -25.35
CA GLY A 155 -11.86 4.32 -25.51
C GLY A 155 -11.06 4.38 -24.21
N PHE A 156 -11.11 3.29 -23.44
CA PHE A 156 -10.43 3.13 -22.16
C PHE A 156 -10.93 4.02 -21.02
N LEU A 157 -12.20 4.43 -21.06
CA LEU A 157 -12.76 5.36 -20.09
C LEU A 157 -12.69 4.81 -18.66
N TYR A 158 -13.09 3.54 -18.47
CA TYR A 158 -13.07 2.88 -17.16
C TYR A 158 -11.65 2.85 -16.57
N PHE A 159 -10.68 2.40 -17.36
CA PHE A 159 -9.28 2.31 -16.93
C PHE A 159 -8.69 3.69 -16.59
N LYS A 160 -8.97 4.71 -17.40
CA LYS A 160 -8.53 6.10 -17.15
C LYS A 160 -9.12 6.64 -15.85
N LEU A 161 -10.43 6.46 -15.64
CA LEU A 161 -11.11 6.91 -14.43
C LEU A 161 -10.54 6.21 -13.20
N TYR A 162 -10.36 4.89 -13.29
CA TYR A 162 -9.71 4.09 -12.25
C TYR A 162 -8.32 4.65 -11.91
N MET A 163 -7.46 4.88 -12.89
CA MET A 163 -6.11 5.40 -12.66
C MET A 163 -6.12 6.77 -11.98
N VAL A 164 -7.01 7.68 -12.41
CA VAL A 164 -7.15 9.01 -11.80
C VAL A 164 -7.58 8.91 -10.34
N LEU A 165 -8.64 8.14 -10.06
CA LEU A 165 -9.12 7.95 -8.69
C LEU A 165 -8.06 7.29 -7.82
N ASN A 166 -7.43 6.22 -8.31
CA ASN A 166 -6.36 5.53 -7.62
C ASN A 166 -5.20 6.49 -7.28
N ALA A 167 -4.79 7.34 -8.22
CA ALA A 167 -3.73 8.32 -7.99
C ALA A 167 -4.12 9.36 -6.93
N ILE A 168 -5.36 9.86 -6.97
CA ILE A 168 -5.85 10.84 -5.99
C ILE A 168 -5.86 10.22 -4.58
N PHE A 169 -6.50 9.07 -4.40
CA PHE A 169 -6.67 8.45 -3.09
C PHE A 169 -5.37 7.86 -2.54
N SER A 170 -4.52 7.30 -3.38
CA SER A 170 -3.30 6.62 -2.93
C SER A 170 -2.09 7.54 -2.80
N LYS A 171 -2.06 8.68 -3.51
CA LYS A 171 -0.88 9.57 -3.54
C LYS A 171 -1.20 10.98 -3.09
N ILE A 172 -2.18 11.63 -3.72
CA ILE A 172 -2.44 13.07 -3.50
C ILE A 172 -3.00 13.33 -2.10
N ILE A 173 -4.04 12.59 -1.71
CA ILE A 173 -4.69 12.77 -0.39
C ILE A 173 -3.70 12.53 0.75
N PRO A 174 -2.96 11.40 0.82
CA PRO A 174 -1.96 11.21 1.85
C PRO A 174 -0.88 12.30 1.86
N ALA A 175 -0.35 12.66 0.69
CA ALA A 175 0.71 13.67 0.58
C ALA A 175 0.30 15.05 1.14
N VAL A 176 -0.97 15.42 1.04
CA VAL A 176 -1.49 16.70 1.59
C VAL A 176 -1.91 16.57 3.05
N LEU A 177 -2.54 15.45 3.44
CA LEU A 177 -3.05 15.29 4.80
C LEU A 177 -1.94 15.04 5.83
N PHE A 178 -0.88 14.30 5.48
CA PHE A 178 0.24 14.06 6.39
C PHE A 178 0.89 15.37 6.92
N PRO A 179 1.29 16.35 6.09
CA PRO A 179 1.87 17.59 6.58
C PRO A 179 0.87 18.42 7.40
N ILE A 180 -0.41 18.46 7.01
CA ILE A 180 -1.45 19.18 7.77
C ILE A 180 -1.58 18.59 9.18
N LEU A 181 -1.71 17.27 9.30
CA LEU A 181 -1.81 16.58 10.59
C LEU A 181 -0.54 16.78 11.42
N THR A 182 0.62 16.78 10.78
CA THR A 182 1.91 17.01 11.45
C THR A 182 2.01 18.42 12.03
N ILE A 183 1.62 19.45 11.27
CA ILE A 183 1.61 20.83 11.75
C ILE A 183 0.64 20.98 12.92
N LEU A 184 -0.58 20.43 12.81
CA LEU A 184 -1.55 20.43 13.91
C LEU A 184 -0.99 19.78 15.17
N LEU A 185 -0.33 18.62 15.02
CA LEU A 185 0.30 17.91 16.12
C LEU A 185 1.38 18.75 16.81
N ILE A 186 2.26 19.39 16.03
CA ILE A 186 3.33 20.27 16.56
C ILE A 186 2.73 21.44 17.35
N VAL A 187 1.67 22.07 16.82
CA VAL A 187 1.00 23.19 17.51
C VAL A 187 0.40 22.75 18.83
N GLU A 188 -0.29 21.60 18.88
CA GLU A 188 -0.89 21.10 20.14
C GLU A 188 0.19 20.70 21.15
N LEU A 189 1.31 20.12 20.70
CA LEU A 189 2.45 19.79 21.57
C LEU A 189 3.06 21.04 22.22
N ARG A 190 3.28 22.11 21.44
CA ARG A 190 3.81 23.38 21.96
C ARG A 190 2.87 24.00 23.01
N LYS A 191 1.57 24.00 22.76
CA LYS A 191 0.57 24.51 23.73
C LYS A 191 0.60 23.75 25.05
N ILE A 192 0.72 22.42 25.00
CA ILE A 192 0.80 21.58 26.19
C ILE A 192 2.09 21.86 26.97
N GLU A 193 3.21 22.02 26.26
CA GLU A 193 4.50 22.36 26.87
C GLU A 193 4.48 23.74 27.56
N GLU A 194 3.95 24.77 26.90
CA GLU A 194 3.80 26.10 27.48
C GLU A 194 2.87 26.12 28.70
N SER A 195 1.77 25.36 28.66
CA SER A 195 0.86 25.22 29.80
C SER A 195 1.56 24.58 31.00
N ARG A 196 2.31 23.49 30.74
CA ARG A 196 3.09 22.79 31.76
C ARG A 196 4.17 23.69 32.38
N ASN A 197 4.90 24.45 31.56
CA ASN A 197 5.94 25.36 32.03
C ASN A 197 5.36 26.49 32.91
N ARG A 198 4.17 27.01 32.57
CA ARG A 198 3.44 27.97 33.41
C ARG A 198 3.04 27.39 34.78
N MET A 199 2.58 26.13 34.82
CA MET A 199 2.24 25.46 36.08
C MET A 199 3.46 25.33 37.01
N PHE A 200 4.63 24.96 36.47
CA PHE A 200 5.86 24.85 37.25
C PHE A 200 6.43 26.21 37.70
N SER A 201 6.31 27.25 36.87
CA SER A 201 6.72 28.62 37.25
C SER A 201 5.86 29.17 38.39
N ASN A 202 4.54 28.97 38.33
CA ASN A 202 3.62 29.45 39.36
C ASN A 202 3.78 28.72 40.69
N SER A 203 4.15 27.43 40.70
CA SER A 203 4.37 26.71 41.96
C SER A 203 5.60 27.20 42.73
N ASN A 204 6.59 27.77 42.03
CA ASN A 204 7.81 28.29 42.64
C ASN A 204 7.65 29.71 43.19
N GLN A 205 6.62 30.46 42.79
CA GLN A 205 6.32 31.81 43.33
C GLN A 205 5.45 31.78 44.58
N ASN A 206 4.77 30.66 44.86
CA ASN A 206 3.87 30.49 46.01
C ASN A 206 4.55 29.78 47.21
N LYS A 207 5.89 29.82 47.29
CA LYS A 207 6.69 29.16 48.32
C LYS A 207 7.69 30.14 48.92
#